data_AF-A0A9E5B5L5-F1
#
_entry.id   AF-A0A9E5B5L5-F1
#
_cell.length_a   1.000
_cell.length_b   1.000
_cell.length_c   1.000
_cell.angle_alpha   90.00
_cell.angle_beta   90.00
_cell.angle_gamma   90.00
#
_symmetry.space_group_name_H-M   'P 1'
#
loop_
_entity.id
_entity.type
_entity.pdbx_description
1 polymer ?
#
loop_
_entity_poly.entity_id
_entity_poly.type
_entity_poly.pdbx_seq_one_letter_code
_entity_poly.pdbx_strand_id
1 'polypeptide(L)'
;MPRLLATLTACLVLGVQTFSVATGKPNLVVILADNLGETKNLAAARPEKVAEMKALLETLITDGRSTPGAKQKNDVEVVRHPKSAPAPAKSAK
;
A
#
# COMPACT_ATOMS: atom_id res chain seq x y z
N MET A 1 27.47 54.65 -15.57
CA MET A 1 26.23 54.52 -16.37
C MET A 1 25.60 53.15 -16.12
N PRO A 2 24.27 53.08 -15.99
CA PRO A 2 23.51 51.97 -15.40
C PRO A 2 23.10 50.94 -16.46
N ARG A 3 23.12 49.64 -16.13
CA ARG A 3 22.31 48.58 -16.78
C ARG A 3 22.10 47.49 -15.71
N LEU A 4 20.99 47.47 -14.97
CA LEU A 4 19.68 46.93 -15.37
C LEU A 4 19.84 45.42 -15.69
N LEU A 5 19.14 44.59 -14.89
CA LEU A 5 18.76 43.20 -15.18
C LEU A 5 19.72 42.07 -14.74
N ALA A 6 19.47 41.52 -13.54
CA ALA A 6 19.51 40.06 -13.31
C ALA A 6 18.79 39.76 -11.98
N THR A 7 17.47 39.91 -12.03
CA THR A 7 16.55 39.34 -11.06
C THR A 7 16.75 37.82 -10.97
N LEU A 8 16.93 37.33 -9.75
CA LEU A 8 16.17 36.18 -9.25
C LEU A 8 16.32 34.85 -10.03
N THR A 9 17.49 34.22 -10.00
CA THR A 9 17.56 32.75 -10.15
C THR A 9 17.28 32.09 -8.80
N ALA A 10 16.07 32.33 -8.29
CA ALA A 10 15.48 31.53 -7.23
C ALA A 10 15.07 30.17 -7.83
N CYS A 11 15.32 29.10 -7.08
CA CYS A 11 14.76 27.76 -7.28
C CYS A 11 15.10 27.02 -8.58
N LEU A 12 16.23 26.29 -8.62
CA LEU A 12 16.22 24.97 -9.29
C LEU A 12 17.33 24.01 -8.85
N VAL A 13 17.44 23.76 -7.55
CA VAL A 13 17.86 22.43 -7.08
C VAL A 13 16.79 21.96 -6.09
N LEU A 14 15.54 21.93 -6.57
CA LEU A 14 14.50 21.15 -5.89
C LEU A 14 14.92 19.70 -6.05
N GLY A 15 15.40 19.14 -4.94
CA GLY A 15 15.78 17.74 -4.85
C GLY A 15 14.69 16.89 -5.48
N VAL A 16 15.10 16.05 -6.42
CA VAL A 16 14.32 14.92 -6.90
C VAL A 16 14.02 14.08 -5.66
N GLN A 17 12.88 14.34 -5.02
CA GLN A 17 12.37 13.51 -3.94
C GLN A 17 11.98 12.20 -4.61
N THR A 18 12.90 11.25 -4.52
CA THR A 18 12.67 9.88 -4.91
C THR A 18 11.59 9.33 -3.98
N PHE A 19 10.36 9.29 -4.45
CA PHE A 19 9.30 8.56 -3.77
C PHE A 19 9.67 7.08 -3.84
N SER A 20 10.12 6.53 -2.71
CA SER A 20 10.34 5.09 -2.56
C SER A 20 8.97 4.40 -2.59
N VAL A 21 8.70 3.62 -3.63
CA VAL A 21 7.53 2.75 -3.65
C VAL A 21 7.78 1.63 -2.65
N ALA A 22 6.88 1.47 -1.66
CA ALA A 22 7.01 0.41 -0.68
C ALA A 22 7.02 -0.96 -1.38
N THR A 23 8.11 -1.72 -1.21
CA THR A 23 8.31 -3.07 -1.77
C THR A 23 7.57 -4.14 -0.95
N GLY A 24 6.25 -3.98 -0.80
CA GLY A 24 5.35 -4.99 -0.24
C GLY A 24 4.41 -5.52 -1.32
N LYS A 25 3.73 -6.66 -1.06
CA LYS A 25 2.64 -7.11 -1.95
C LYS A 25 1.62 -5.96 -2.09
N PRO A 26 1.30 -5.52 -3.32
CA PRO A 26 0.43 -4.37 -3.51
C PRO A 26 -0.98 -4.71 -3.03
N ASN A 27 -1.57 -3.83 -2.21
CA ASN A 27 -3.00 -3.91 -1.90
C ASN A 27 -3.79 -3.56 -3.16
N LEU A 28 -5.00 -4.10 -3.30
CA LEU A 28 -5.88 -3.85 -4.44
C LEU A 28 -7.14 -3.11 -3.97
N VAL A 29 -7.44 -1.99 -4.62
CA VAL A 29 -8.72 -1.28 -4.49
C VAL A 29 -9.24 -1.02 -5.89
N VAL A 30 -10.48 -1.44 -6.18
CA VAL A 30 -11.14 -1.28 -7.48
C VAL A 30 -12.57 -0.79 -7.29
N ILE A 31 -13.13 -0.12 -8.30
CA ILE A 31 -14.55 0.23 -8.35
C ILE A 31 -15.19 -0.71 -9.37
N LEU A 32 -15.96 -1.70 -8.91
CA LEU A 32 -16.48 -2.75 -9.78
C LEU A 32 -17.47 -2.25 -10.83
N ALA A 33 -18.22 -1.19 -10.54
CA ALA A 33 -19.13 -0.57 -11.50
C ALA A 33 -18.39 -0.01 -12.73
N ASP A 34 -17.17 0.48 -12.55
CA ASP A 34 -16.37 1.10 -13.60
C ASP A 34 -15.29 0.16 -14.15
N ASN A 35 -14.95 -0.90 -13.40
CA ASN A 35 -13.88 -1.83 -13.72
C ASN A 35 -14.16 -3.25 -13.21
N LEU A 36 -15.08 -3.93 -13.89
CA LEU A 36 -15.45 -5.31 -13.57
C LEU A 36 -14.30 -6.31 -13.79
N GLY A 37 -13.37 -6.02 -14.69
CA GLY A 37 -12.21 -6.87 -14.95
C GLY A 37 -11.03 -6.68 -13.99
N GLU A 38 -11.18 -5.81 -12.98
CA GLU A 38 -10.16 -5.53 -11.95
C GLU A 38 -8.77 -5.13 -12.48
N THR A 39 -8.70 -4.60 -13.69
CA THR A 39 -7.43 -4.34 -14.40
C THR A 39 -6.67 -3.10 -13.93
N LYS A 40 -7.28 -2.28 -13.07
CA LYS A 40 -6.77 -0.97 -12.62
C LYS A 40 -6.78 -0.89 -11.11
N ASN A 41 -5.60 -0.97 -10.52
CA ASN A 41 -5.43 -0.84 -9.08
C ASN A 41 -5.43 0.63 -8.63
N LEU A 42 -6.34 0.99 -7.72
CA LEU A 42 -6.47 2.34 -7.13
C LEU A 42 -5.87 2.44 -5.72
N ALA A 43 -5.23 1.40 -5.20
CA ALA A 43 -4.75 1.38 -3.81
C ALA A 43 -3.78 2.53 -3.49
N ALA A 44 -2.88 2.87 -4.41
CA ALA A 44 -1.96 4.00 -4.24
C ALA A 44 -2.68 5.35 -4.27
N ALA A 45 -3.80 5.44 -5.00
CA ALA A 45 -4.60 6.65 -5.14
C ALA A 45 -5.64 6.82 -4.03
N ARG A 46 -5.94 5.74 -3.27
CA ARG A 46 -6.92 5.72 -2.17
C ARG A 46 -6.35 5.06 -0.90
N PRO A 47 -5.28 5.61 -0.32
CA PRO A 47 -4.62 5.03 0.85
C PRO A 47 -5.55 4.90 2.06
N GLU A 48 -6.51 5.82 2.22
CA GLU A 48 -7.53 5.78 3.27
C GLU A 48 -8.43 4.54 3.14
N LYS A 49 -8.85 4.20 1.92
CA LYS A 49 -9.68 3.01 1.69
C LYS A 49 -8.89 1.73 1.93
N VAL A 50 -7.60 1.72 1.60
CA VAL A 50 -6.70 0.61 1.94
C VAL A 50 -6.62 0.42 3.46
N ALA A 51 -6.49 1.51 4.23
CA ALA A 51 -6.43 1.44 5.68
C ALA A 51 -7.74 0.92 6.29
N GLU A 52 -8.88 1.44 5.84
CA GLU A 52 -10.22 1.00 6.28
C GLU A 52 -10.44 -0.49 6.00
N MET A 53 -10.15 -0.95 4.77
CA MET A 53 -10.32 -2.35 4.39
C MET A 53 -9.40 -3.29 5.17
N LYS A 54 -8.17 -2.86 5.48
CA LYS A 54 -7.26 -3.63 6.35
C LYS A 54 -7.80 -3.75 7.76
N ALA A 55 -8.28 -2.66 8.34
CA ALA A 55 -8.88 -2.68 9.67
C ALA A 55 -10.10 -3.62 9.71
N LEU A 56 -10.99 -3.52 8.71
CA LEU A 56 -12.14 -4.39 8.59
C LEU A 56 -11.74 -5.87 8.47
N LEU A 57 -10.77 -6.18 7.60
CA LEU A 57 -10.26 -7.55 7.44
C LEU A 57 -9.73 -8.10 8.77
N GLU A 58 -8.97 -7.31 9.53
CA GLU A 58 -8.48 -7.73 10.85
C GLU A 58 -9.62 -7.99 11.84
N THR A 59 -10.65 -7.14 11.87
CA THR A 59 -11.85 -7.39 12.67
C THR A 59 -12.51 -8.70 12.28
N LEU A 60 -12.74 -8.95 10.99
CA LEU A 60 -13.36 -10.21 10.51
C LEU A 60 -12.55 -11.45 10.90
N ILE A 61 -11.22 -11.38 10.79
CA ILE A 61 -10.34 -12.49 11.17
C ILE A 61 -10.38 -12.73 12.68
N THR A 62 -10.35 -11.67 13.48
CA THR A 62 -10.28 -11.77 14.96
C THR A 62 -11.61 -12.07 15.62
N ASP A 63 -12.72 -11.67 15.01
CA ASP A 63 -14.07 -11.98 15.47
C ASP A 63 -14.57 -13.32 14.92
N GLY A 64 -13.94 -13.82 13.85
CA GLY A 64 -14.30 -15.05 13.17
C GLY A 64 -15.65 -15.02 12.47
N ARG A 65 -16.20 -13.82 12.25
CA ARG A 65 -17.51 -13.60 11.59
C ARG A 65 -17.68 -12.18 11.10
N SER A 66 -18.63 -11.97 10.19
CA SER A 66 -18.95 -10.68 9.57
C SER A 66 -20.25 -10.02 10.05
N THR A 67 -20.99 -10.68 10.94
CA THR A 67 -22.25 -10.17 11.48
C THR A 67 -22.11 -9.80 12.97
N PRO A 68 -23.01 -8.99 13.55
CA PRO A 68 -22.99 -8.67 14.99
C PRO A 68 -23.26 -9.89 15.86
N GLY A 69 -22.51 -10.06 16.96
CA GLY A 69 -22.66 -11.18 17.89
C GLY A 69 -21.33 -11.56 18.56
N ALA A 70 -21.34 -12.64 19.35
CA ALA A 70 -20.15 -13.11 20.04
C ALA A 70 -19.09 -13.62 19.05
N LYS A 71 -17.80 -13.50 19.41
CA LYS A 71 -16.68 -14.02 18.61
C LYS A 71 -16.83 -15.52 18.36
N GLN A 72 -16.48 -15.96 17.16
CA GLN A 72 -16.52 -17.35 16.73
C GLN A 72 -15.11 -17.85 16.38
N LYS A 73 -14.90 -19.16 16.42
CA LYS A 73 -13.64 -19.76 15.96
C LYS A 73 -13.66 -19.83 14.44
N ASN A 74 -12.54 -19.46 13.81
CA ASN A 74 -12.35 -19.69 12.38
C ASN A 74 -12.18 -21.18 12.11
N ASP A 75 -12.67 -21.65 10.96
CA ASP A 75 -12.57 -23.06 10.55
C ASP A 75 -11.11 -23.52 10.39
N VAL A 76 -10.22 -22.58 10.07
CA VAL A 76 -8.78 -22.81 9.89
C VAL A 76 -7.97 -21.68 10.53
N GLU A 77 -6.70 -21.96 10.85
CA GLU A 77 -5.75 -20.95 11.26
C GLU A 77 -5.49 -19.95 10.11
N VAL A 78 -5.59 -18.65 10.41
CA VAL A 78 -5.40 -17.59 9.41
C VAL A 78 -3.97 -17.07 9.46
N VAL A 79 -3.22 -17.32 8.37
CA VAL A 79 -1.86 -16.78 8.17
C VAL A 79 -1.93 -15.52 7.30
N ARG A 80 -1.72 -14.35 7.92
CA ARG A 80 -1.82 -13.03 7.27
C ARG A 80 -0.63 -12.69 6.38
N HIS A 81 0.56 -13.06 6.84
CA HIS A 81 1.82 -12.78 6.17
C HIS A 81 2.60 -14.08 6.03
N PRO A 82 3.11 -14.39 4.82
CA PRO A 82 3.96 -15.55 4.65
C PRO A 82 5.18 -15.38 5.56
N LYS A 83 5.59 -16.47 6.21
CA LYS A 83 6.89 -16.55 6.88
C LYS A 83 7.94 -16.16 5.84
N SER A 84 8.88 -15.26 6.18
CA SER A 84 9.86 -14.79 5.20
C SER A 84 10.53 -15.99 4.54
N ALA A 85 10.67 -15.96 3.22
CA ALA A 85 11.43 -17.00 2.52
C ALA A 85 12.82 -17.12 3.15
N PRO A 86 13.42 -18.32 3.22
CA PRO A 86 14.81 -18.45 3.64
C PRO A 86 15.67 -17.52 2.78
N ALA A 87 16.56 -16.74 3.40
CA ALA A 87 17.52 -15.92 2.67
C ALA A 87 18.24 -16.81 1.64
N PRO A 88 18.43 -16.36 0.39
CA PRO A 88 19.13 -17.17 -0.61
C PRO A 88 20.49 -17.58 -0.04
N ALA A 89 20.74 -18.90 0.01
CA ALA A 89 22.01 -19.44 0.47
C ALA A 89 23.12 -18.77 -0.34
N LYS A 90 24.04 -18.08 0.34
CA LYS A 90 25.22 -17.48 -0.28
C LYS A 90 25.96 -18.63 -0.99
N SER A 91 25.98 -18.62 -2.32
CA SER A 91 26.84 -19.51 -3.10
C SER A 91 28.28 -19.20 -2.71
N ALA A 92 28.91 -20.12 -1.98
CA ALA A 92 30.35 -20.10 -1.76
C ALA A 92 31.06 -20.21 -3.11
N LYS A 93 32.03 -19.34 -3.31
CA LYS A 93 32.91 -19.29 -4.49
C LYS A 93 33.98 -20.37 -4.39
#